data_AF-A0A2G6M065-F1
#
_entry.id   AF-A0A2G6M065-F1
#
_cell.length_a   1.000
_cell.length_b   1.000
_cell.length_c   1.000
_cell.angle_alpha   90.00
_cell.angle_beta   90.00
_cell.angle_gamma   90.00
#
_symmetry.space_group_name_H-M   'P 1'
#
loop_
_entity.id
_entity.type
_entity.pdbx_description
1 polymer ?
#
loop_
_entity_poly.entity_id
_entity_poly.type
_entity_poly.pdbx_seq_one_letter_code
_entity_poly.pdbx_strand_id
1 'polypeptide(L)'
;MRFKTGVLALLLLFSGVVYGDAVILHSTDAGLTWTSEASNCSQHLNDVSSWKLGNAVAVGDNGTILVRNSQTNVWVDKSIPGITEDLNSVMFTLAGAKFWAGGENGRLLYSSDWGNTWHIATSAPFTINCLWTDPNSTSAIILGGANGQLYSTTQGWLSSGTTEDLYAFAGHRCRTLPDWAFGNNGTCTGNYSGYPSYSGGNTAFRGATKVASGGLPIVACGAKGAIYRINHPHPMSSVSSGTTANLYAVAYSADCNSEEVYITVGSSGTILRSTNLGVSWNSVFSGTTRQLNGVSSWGTATTDIYVVGNSNTSCGIGIISDESTDTHSGLQASATTGTGMLTVRAENSTVTVELFDMSGRRVENSQASTEAGQAHFSFSVPRGIYVYQASSGAETISGKLVISQ
;
A
#
# COMPACT_ATOMS: atom_id res chain seq x y z
N MET A 1 -37.76 -40.34 27.31
CA MET A 1 -36.31 -40.55 27.58
C MET A 1 -35.54 -40.02 26.38
N ARG A 2 -34.81 -38.91 26.55
CA ARG A 2 -34.00 -38.29 25.49
C ARG A 2 -32.55 -38.76 25.65
N PHE A 3 -32.00 -39.38 24.60
CA PHE A 3 -30.56 -39.60 24.50
C PHE A 3 -29.88 -38.39 23.87
N LYS A 4 -28.71 -38.08 24.41
CA LYS A 4 -27.75 -37.06 23.99
C LYS A 4 -27.25 -37.30 22.57
N THR A 5 -27.12 -36.24 21.78
CA THR A 5 -26.07 -36.09 20.78
C THR A 5 -25.54 -34.67 20.88
N GLY A 6 -24.39 -34.55 21.55
CA GLY A 6 -23.63 -33.31 21.63
C GLY A 6 -22.96 -33.06 20.29
N VAL A 7 -23.17 -31.87 19.75
CA VAL A 7 -22.32 -31.34 18.69
C VAL A 7 -21.00 -30.96 19.34
N LEU A 8 -19.99 -31.78 19.10
CA LEU A 8 -18.60 -31.49 19.38
C LEU A 8 -18.20 -30.32 18.45
N ALA A 9 -18.32 -29.09 18.94
CA ALA A 9 -17.63 -27.96 18.32
C ALA A 9 -16.14 -28.19 18.57
N LEU A 10 -15.42 -28.51 17.49
CA LEU A 10 -13.98 -28.66 17.44
C LEU A 10 -13.34 -27.31 17.84
N LEU A 11 -13.11 -27.11 19.14
CA LEU A 11 -12.31 -26.03 19.66
C LEU A 11 -10.84 -26.41 19.37
N LEU A 12 -10.35 -26.09 18.16
CA LEU A 12 -8.92 -26.01 17.95
C LEU A 12 -8.42 -24.85 18.80
N LEU A 13 -7.85 -25.19 19.96
CA LEU A 13 -6.94 -24.33 20.70
C LEU A 13 -5.74 -24.06 19.80
N PHE A 14 -5.83 -23.04 18.94
CA PHE A 14 -4.63 -22.40 18.44
C PHE A 14 -3.99 -21.73 19.66
N SER A 15 -2.87 -22.29 20.10
CA SER A 15 -1.90 -21.61 20.93
C SER A 15 -1.69 -20.22 20.33
N GLY A 16 -2.18 -19.20 21.04
CA GLY A 16 -2.08 -17.81 20.64
C GLY A 16 -0.63 -17.38 20.54
N VAL A 17 -0.09 -17.46 19.33
CA VAL A 17 0.89 -16.51 18.85
C VAL A 17 0.13 -15.70 17.81
N VAL A 18 -0.29 -14.50 18.19
CA VAL A 18 -0.64 -13.49 17.19
C VAL A 18 0.69 -13.10 16.58
N TYR A 19 1.05 -13.77 15.48
CA TYR A 19 2.13 -13.27 14.63
C TYR A 19 1.73 -11.84 14.25
N GLY A 20 2.67 -10.88 14.29
CA GLY A 20 2.37 -9.53 13.80
C GLY A 20 1.72 -9.64 12.41
N ASP A 21 0.69 -8.84 12.15
CA ASP A 21 -0.04 -8.92 10.87
C ASP A 21 0.39 -7.74 9.99
N ALA A 22 1.25 -7.97 9.01
CA ALA A 22 1.47 -7.04 7.90
C ALA A 22 0.14 -6.71 7.21
N VAL A 23 -0.02 -5.45 6.79
CA VAL A 23 -1.23 -5.04 6.09
C VAL A 23 -1.24 -5.63 4.69
N ILE A 24 -2.33 -6.32 4.35
CA ILE A 24 -2.70 -6.67 2.98
C ILE A 24 -4.15 -6.24 2.79
N LEU A 25 -4.38 -5.38 1.80
CA LEU A 25 -5.73 -4.97 1.39
C LEU A 25 -6.00 -5.47 -0.02
N HIS A 26 -7.24 -5.88 -0.26
CA HIS A 26 -7.73 -6.36 -1.54
C HIS A 26 -8.98 -5.58 -1.94
N SER A 27 -9.02 -5.14 -3.20
CA SER A 27 -10.20 -4.56 -3.81
C SER A 27 -10.60 -5.37 -5.04
N THR A 28 -11.90 -5.59 -5.20
CA THR A 28 -12.50 -6.22 -6.38
C THR A 28 -13.39 -5.26 -7.16
N ASP A 29 -13.41 -3.98 -6.80
CA ASP A 29 -14.24 -2.91 -7.35
C ASP A 29 -13.42 -1.68 -7.80
N ALA A 30 -12.18 -1.93 -8.25
CA ALA A 30 -11.24 -0.93 -8.75
C ALA A 30 -10.90 0.16 -7.71
N GLY A 31 -10.75 -0.25 -6.45
CA GLY A 31 -10.32 0.60 -5.35
C GLY A 31 -11.42 1.50 -4.79
N LEU A 32 -12.70 1.19 -5.02
CA LEU A 32 -13.81 1.88 -4.35
C LEU A 32 -13.95 1.41 -2.90
N THR A 33 -13.78 0.12 -2.66
CA THR A 33 -13.76 -0.49 -1.32
C THR A 33 -12.59 -1.45 -1.16
N TRP A 34 -12.18 -1.66 0.09
CA TRP A 34 -11.01 -2.45 0.46
C TRP A 34 -11.37 -3.42 1.58
N THR A 35 -10.95 -4.67 1.44
CA THR A 35 -11.05 -5.70 2.47
C THR A 35 -9.65 -6.09 2.93
N SER A 36 -9.47 -6.30 4.23
CA SER A 36 -8.20 -6.79 4.77
C SER A 36 -8.10 -8.29 4.59
N GLU A 37 -6.95 -8.77 4.13
CA GLU A 37 -6.59 -10.19 4.10
C GLU A 37 -5.54 -10.50 5.17
N ALA A 38 -5.59 -11.69 5.76
CA ALA A 38 -4.61 -12.11 6.76
C ALA A 38 -3.27 -12.44 6.07
N SER A 39 -2.21 -11.75 6.49
CA SER A 39 -0.85 -12.02 6.01
C SER A 39 -0.16 -13.13 6.80
N ASN A 40 -0.50 -13.27 8.10
CA ASN A 40 0.23 -14.11 9.06
C ASN A 40 1.75 -13.82 9.06
N CYS A 41 2.14 -12.58 8.76
CA CYS A 41 3.53 -12.18 8.57
C CYS A 41 3.88 -10.97 9.43
N SER A 42 4.87 -11.13 10.31
CA SER A 42 5.30 -10.08 11.24
C SER A 42 6.23 -9.04 10.62
N GLN A 43 6.69 -9.25 9.39
CA GLN A 43 7.60 -8.36 8.68
C GLN A 43 6.83 -7.29 7.91
N HIS A 44 7.45 -6.14 7.65
CA HIS A 44 6.83 -5.17 6.75
C HIS A 44 6.85 -5.72 5.32
N LEU A 45 5.79 -5.42 4.56
CA LEU A 45 5.73 -5.74 3.15
C LEU A 45 6.02 -4.47 2.36
N ASN A 46 7.02 -4.52 1.49
CA ASN A 46 7.58 -3.37 0.80
C ASN A 46 7.00 -3.19 -0.61
N ASP A 47 6.69 -4.29 -1.30
CA ASP A 47 6.12 -4.24 -2.64
C ASP A 47 5.24 -5.45 -2.94
N VAL A 48 4.35 -5.32 -3.93
CA VAL A 48 3.44 -6.37 -4.38
C VAL A 48 3.33 -6.37 -5.90
N SER A 49 3.31 -7.56 -6.51
CA SER A 49 3.06 -7.74 -7.94
C SER A 49 2.00 -8.80 -8.16
N SER A 50 0.90 -8.41 -8.80
CA SER A 50 -0.19 -9.31 -9.16
C SER A 50 -0.01 -9.90 -10.55
N TRP A 51 -0.56 -11.10 -10.75
CA TRP A 51 -0.62 -11.76 -12.04
C TRP A 51 -1.91 -12.57 -12.18
N LYS A 52 -2.59 -12.44 -13.33
CA LYS A 52 -3.95 -13.01 -13.51
C LYS A 52 -4.90 -12.51 -12.40
N LEU A 53 -6.19 -12.82 -12.55
CA LEU A 53 -7.16 -12.44 -11.53
C LEU A 53 -6.92 -13.25 -10.25
N GLY A 54 -6.81 -12.56 -9.11
CA GLY A 54 -6.75 -13.17 -7.79
C GLY A 54 -5.39 -13.76 -7.36
N ASN A 55 -4.29 -13.54 -8.09
CA ASN A 55 -2.97 -14.00 -7.66
C ASN A 55 -2.00 -12.83 -7.51
N ALA A 56 -1.17 -12.90 -6.47
CA ALA A 56 -0.19 -11.86 -6.15
C ALA A 56 0.99 -12.38 -5.34
N VAL A 57 2.16 -11.77 -5.54
CA VAL A 57 3.37 -11.98 -4.74
C VAL A 57 3.64 -10.68 -4.01
N ALA A 58 3.83 -10.75 -2.70
CA ALA A 58 4.31 -9.65 -1.89
C ALA A 58 5.72 -9.97 -1.37
N VAL A 59 6.58 -8.97 -1.30
CA VAL A 59 7.93 -9.09 -0.73
C VAL A 59 8.15 -8.05 0.34
N GLY A 60 9.10 -8.31 1.25
CA GLY A 60 9.28 -7.45 2.42
C GLY A 60 10.59 -7.67 3.16
N ASP A 61 10.61 -7.21 4.40
CA ASP A 61 11.78 -7.22 5.27
C ASP A 61 12.24 -8.66 5.59
N ASN A 62 13.52 -8.82 5.93
CA ASN A 62 14.13 -10.10 6.29
C ASN A 62 13.89 -11.20 5.24
N GLY A 63 13.98 -10.86 3.95
CA GLY A 63 13.79 -11.81 2.85
C GLY A 63 12.36 -12.33 2.67
N THR A 64 11.35 -11.66 3.26
CA THR A 64 9.96 -12.12 3.24
C THR A 64 9.42 -12.22 1.82
N ILE A 65 8.78 -13.35 1.50
CA ILE A 65 8.04 -13.58 0.25
C ILE A 65 6.71 -14.26 0.58
N LEU A 66 5.60 -13.59 0.32
CA LEU A 66 4.25 -14.16 0.46
C LEU A 66 3.62 -14.35 -0.92
N VAL A 67 2.94 -15.47 -1.12
CA VAL A 67 2.27 -15.79 -2.39
C VAL A 67 0.80 -16.09 -2.16
N ARG A 68 -0.06 -15.36 -2.87
CA ARG A 68 -1.50 -15.53 -2.90
C ARG A 68 -1.92 -16.37 -4.09
N ASN A 69 -2.70 -17.41 -3.85
CA ASN A 69 -3.31 -18.24 -4.89
C ASN A 69 -4.82 -17.97 -4.98
N SER A 70 -5.35 -17.76 -6.19
CA SER A 70 -6.77 -17.46 -6.42
C SER A 70 -7.73 -18.60 -6.04
N GLN A 71 -7.24 -19.84 -5.94
CA GLN A 71 -8.06 -20.99 -5.57
C GLN A 71 -8.28 -21.08 -4.06
N THR A 72 -7.28 -20.70 -3.27
CA THR A 72 -7.34 -20.77 -1.81
C THR A 72 -7.69 -19.43 -1.18
N ASN A 73 -7.42 -18.32 -1.86
CA ASN A 73 -7.54 -16.94 -1.33
C ASN A 73 -6.75 -16.75 -0.02
N VAL A 74 -5.61 -17.43 0.10
CA VAL A 74 -4.73 -17.37 1.27
C VAL A 74 -3.31 -17.03 0.82
N TRP A 75 -2.63 -16.21 1.61
CA TRP A 75 -1.21 -15.91 1.47
C TRP A 75 -0.37 -16.99 2.16
N VAL A 76 0.63 -17.49 1.43
CA VAL A 76 1.54 -18.52 1.92
C VAL A 76 2.97 -18.00 1.86
N ASP A 77 3.71 -18.16 2.95
CA ASP A 77 5.13 -17.84 3.02
C ASP A 77 5.96 -18.80 2.15
N LYS A 78 6.75 -18.22 1.25
CA LYS A 78 7.67 -18.88 0.30
C LYS A 78 9.09 -18.34 0.40
N SER A 79 9.43 -17.70 1.53
CA SER A 79 10.75 -17.13 1.79
C SER A 79 11.84 -18.20 1.76
N ILE A 80 13.03 -17.82 1.30
CA ILE A 80 14.20 -18.71 1.32
C ILE A 80 14.85 -18.61 2.72
N PRO A 81 15.02 -19.73 3.45
CA PRO A 81 15.66 -19.68 4.78
C PRO A 81 17.07 -19.08 4.72
N GLY A 82 17.35 -18.15 5.63
CA GLY A 82 18.67 -17.53 5.80
C GLY A 82 18.92 -16.28 4.94
N ILE A 83 17.97 -15.86 4.11
CA ILE A 83 17.97 -14.52 3.53
C ILE A 83 17.54 -13.54 4.60
N THR A 84 18.32 -12.47 4.79
CA THR A 84 18.07 -11.45 5.82
C THR A 84 18.03 -10.04 5.25
N GLU A 85 18.41 -9.89 3.99
CA GLU A 85 18.30 -8.64 3.25
C GLU A 85 16.83 -8.31 2.99
N ASP A 86 16.47 -7.05 3.19
CA ASP A 86 15.12 -6.57 2.88
C ASP A 86 14.90 -6.57 1.36
N LEU A 87 13.77 -7.12 0.93
CA LEU A 87 13.36 -7.12 -0.47
C LEU A 87 12.51 -5.87 -0.72
N ASN A 88 12.98 -4.99 -1.59
CA ASN A 88 12.39 -3.67 -1.81
C ASN A 88 11.40 -3.63 -2.98
N SER A 89 11.57 -4.49 -3.99
CA SER A 89 10.71 -4.50 -5.17
C SER A 89 10.51 -5.90 -5.72
N VAL A 90 9.29 -6.17 -6.22
CA VAL A 90 8.93 -7.41 -6.90
C VAL A 90 8.18 -7.13 -8.19
N MET A 91 8.50 -7.86 -9.25
CA MET A 91 7.89 -7.66 -10.57
C MET A 91 7.70 -8.96 -11.34
N PHE A 92 6.59 -9.06 -12.06
CA PHE A 92 6.26 -10.18 -12.93
C PHE A 92 6.60 -9.91 -14.40
N THR A 93 7.24 -10.88 -15.06
CA THR A 93 7.50 -10.89 -16.49
C THR A 93 6.42 -11.69 -17.24
N LEU A 94 5.65 -11.04 -18.11
CA LEU A 94 4.54 -11.69 -18.82
C LEU A 94 5.01 -12.80 -19.77
N ALA A 95 5.97 -12.49 -20.67
CA ALA A 95 6.41 -13.44 -21.68
C ALA A 95 7.18 -14.64 -21.09
N GLY A 96 7.86 -14.44 -19.95
CA GLY A 96 8.64 -15.48 -19.27
C GLY A 96 7.89 -16.24 -18.19
N ALA A 97 6.76 -15.72 -17.72
CA ALA A 97 6.07 -16.17 -16.53
C ALA A 97 6.99 -16.28 -15.29
N LYS A 98 7.91 -15.32 -15.13
CA LYS A 98 8.85 -15.28 -13.99
C LYS A 98 8.59 -14.09 -13.08
N PHE A 99 8.79 -14.31 -11.79
CA PHE A 99 8.96 -13.23 -10.83
C PHE A 99 10.43 -12.91 -10.63
N TRP A 100 10.70 -11.65 -10.37
CA TRP A 100 11.98 -11.13 -9.91
C TRP A 100 11.75 -10.30 -8.66
N ALA A 101 12.59 -10.48 -7.64
CA ALA A 101 12.58 -9.66 -6.44
C ALA A 101 14.00 -9.15 -6.16
N GLY A 102 14.11 -7.87 -5.84
CA GLY A 102 15.37 -7.15 -5.65
C GLY A 102 15.37 -6.37 -4.35
N GLY A 103 16.52 -6.27 -3.69
CA GLY A 103 16.62 -5.62 -2.39
C GLY A 103 18.01 -5.16 -1.97
N GLU A 104 18.19 -5.09 -0.66
CA GLU A 104 19.43 -4.69 0.00
C GLU A 104 20.62 -5.59 -0.35
N ASN A 105 21.83 -5.03 -0.27
CA ASN A 105 23.08 -5.66 -0.69
C ASN A 105 23.03 -6.24 -2.12
N GLY A 106 22.13 -5.68 -2.95
CA GLY A 106 21.87 -6.11 -4.31
C GLY A 106 21.30 -7.52 -4.45
N ARG A 107 20.67 -8.05 -3.40
CA ARG A 107 20.03 -9.37 -3.42
C ARG A 107 19.02 -9.43 -4.55
N LEU A 108 19.24 -10.32 -5.54
CA LEU A 108 18.31 -10.59 -6.62
C LEU A 108 17.85 -12.05 -6.57
N LEU A 109 16.54 -12.23 -6.45
CA LEU A 109 15.86 -13.51 -6.44
C LEU A 109 14.95 -13.63 -7.67
N TYR A 110 14.67 -14.87 -8.08
CA TYR A 110 13.67 -15.14 -9.11
C TYR A 110 12.87 -16.40 -8.80
N SER A 111 11.68 -16.46 -9.39
CA SER A 111 10.85 -17.67 -9.46
C SER A 111 10.41 -17.90 -10.90
N SER A 112 10.46 -19.15 -11.35
CA SER A 112 9.98 -19.58 -12.67
C SER A 112 8.75 -20.48 -12.61
N ASP A 113 8.11 -20.58 -11.45
CA ASP A 113 6.96 -21.44 -11.18
C ASP A 113 5.83 -20.67 -10.46
N TRP A 114 5.64 -19.41 -10.86
CA TRP A 114 4.57 -18.54 -10.35
C TRP A 114 4.70 -18.21 -8.85
N GLY A 115 5.93 -18.07 -8.37
CA GLY A 115 6.24 -17.71 -6.98
C GLY A 115 6.31 -18.91 -6.03
N ASN A 116 6.07 -20.15 -6.50
CA ASN A 116 6.02 -21.31 -5.60
C ASN A 116 7.40 -21.71 -5.05
N THR A 117 8.46 -21.53 -5.83
CA THR A 117 9.86 -21.72 -5.44
C THR A 117 10.71 -20.56 -5.92
N TRP A 118 11.69 -20.17 -5.10
CA TRP A 118 12.56 -19.04 -5.34
C TRP A 118 14.03 -19.45 -5.32
N HIS A 119 14.80 -18.79 -6.16
CA HIS A 119 16.23 -19.02 -6.35
C HIS A 119 16.98 -17.70 -6.33
N ILE A 120 18.20 -17.73 -5.82
CA ILE A 120 19.13 -16.60 -5.92
C ILE A 120 19.66 -16.57 -7.36
N ALA A 121 19.51 -15.45 -8.05
CA ALA A 121 20.09 -15.26 -9.38
C ALA A 121 21.58 -14.88 -9.28
N THR A 122 21.84 -13.68 -8.77
CA THR A 122 23.15 -13.02 -8.60
C THR A 122 22.98 -11.87 -7.59
N SER A 123 24.06 -11.27 -7.08
CA SER A 123 23.99 -9.98 -6.37
C SER A 123 24.45 -8.82 -7.26
N ALA A 124 23.68 -7.74 -7.28
CA ALA A 124 24.15 -6.45 -7.80
C ALA A 124 25.14 -5.82 -6.80
N PRO A 125 26.08 -4.98 -7.23
CA PRO A 125 27.00 -4.31 -6.31
C PRO A 125 26.37 -3.07 -5.61
N PHE A 126 25.04 -3.00 -5.56
CA PHE A 126 24.27 -1.87 -5.04
C PHE A 126 22.89 -2.31 -4.58
N THR A 127 22.30 -1.59 -3.61
CA THR A 127 20.91 -1.81 -3.18
C THR A 127 19.94 -1.59 -4.34
N ILE A 128 19.14 -2.60 -4.63
CA ILE A 128 18.09 -2.52 -5.65
C ILE A 128 16.85 -1.96 -4.96
N ASN A 129 16.37 -0.80 -5.41
CA ASN A 129 15.16 -0.17 -4.91
C ASN A 129 13.96 -0.42 -5.84
N CYS A 130 14.21 -0.60 -7.14
CA CYS A 130 13.16 -0.81 -8.12
C CYS A 130 13.61 -1.71 -9.27
N LEU A 131 12.63 -2.45 -9.79
CA LEU A 131 12.79 -3.34 -10.93
C LEU A 131 11.96 -2.82 -12.11
N TRP A 132 12.47 -3.00 -13.33
CA TRP A 132 11.70 -2.91 -14.56
C TRP A 132 11.84 -4.19 -15.37
N THR A 133 10.78 -4.60 -16.08
CA THR A 133 10.83 -5.75 -16.99
C THR A 133 10.44 -5.32 -18.40
N ASP A 134 11.17 -5.85 -19.38
CA ASP A 134 10.75 -5.79 -20.77
C ASP A 134 9.54 -6.73 -20.95
N PRO A 135 8.36 -6.20 -21.30
CA PRO A 135 7.15 -7.01 -21.49
C PRO A 135 7.27 -8.01 -22.65
N ASN A 136 8.18 -7.80 -23.59
CA ASN A 136 8.41 -8.68 -24.74
C ASN A 136 9.53 -9.70 -24.48
N SER A 137 10.24 -9.59 -23.36
CA SER A 137 11.32 -10.49 -23.01
C SER A 137 10.87 -11.55 -22.00
N THR A 138 11.41 -12.75 -22.13
CA THR A 138 11.19 -13.83 -21.18
C THR A 138 12.02 -13.71 -19.90
N SER A 139 13.04 -12.84 -19.87
CA SER A 139 13.94 -12.71 -18.70
C SER A 139 14.67 -11.37 -18.60
N ALA A 140 14.48 -10.42 -19.53
CA ALA A 140 15.16 -9.13 -19.43
C ALA A 140 14.55 -8.27 -18.30
N ILE A 141 15.43 -7.82 -17.41
CA ILE A 141 15.12 -6.94 -16.30
C ILE A 141 16.13 -5.81 -16.24
N ILE A 142 15.69 -4.71 -15.63
CA ILE A 142 16.50 -3.54 -15.36
C ILE A 142 16.39 -3.25 -13.87
N LEU A 143 17.54 -3.01 -13.25
CA LEU A 143 17.71 -2.77 -11.83
C LEU A 143 18.02 -1.29 -11.65
N GLY A 144 17.28 -0.61 -10.78
CA GLY A 144 17.54 0.76 -10.35
C GLY A 144 17.68 0.83 -8.85
N GLY A 145 18.55 1.71 -8.36
CA GLY A 145 18.68 1.87 -6.92
C GLY A 145 19.70 2.90 -6.48
N ALA A 146 20.51 2.52 -5.50
CA ALA A 146 21.40 3.43 -4.79
C ALA A 146 22.35 4.21 -5.72
N ASN A 147 22.62 5.47 -5.39
CA ASN A 147 23.54 6.36 -6.10
C ASN A 147 23.26 6.51 -7.61
N GLY A 148 22.00 6.42 -8.01
CA GLY A 148 21.60 6.49 -9.42
C GLY A 148 22.04 5.29 -10.26
N GLN A 149 22.43 4.17 -9.64
CA GLN A 149 22.93 3.02 -10.38
C GLN A 149 21.80 2.32 -11.17
N LEU A 150 22.11 2.02 -12.43
CA LEU A 150 21.19 1.41 -13.39
C LEU A 150 21.90 0.27 -14.13
N TYR A 151 21.33 -0.93 -14.06
CA TYR A 151 21.87 -2.11 -14.73
C TYR A 151 20.78 -2.83 -15.52
N SER A 152 21.05 -3.13 -16.79
CA SER A 152 20.20 -3.95 -17.64
C SER A 152 20.82 -5.33 -17.84
N THR A 153 20.03 -6.40 -17.72
CA THR A 153 20.55 -7.75 -18.01
C THR A 153 20.84 -7.99 -19.49
N THR A 154 20.34 -7.13 -20.38
CA THR A 154 20.57 -7.24 -21.83
C THR A 154 21.61 -6.25 -22.35
N GLN A 155 21.83 -5.14 -21.65
CA GLN A 155 22.72 -4.06 -22.09
C GLN A 155 23.87 -3.76 -21.12
N GLY A 156 23.91 -4.38 -19.95
CA GLY A 156 24.89 -4.11 -18.91
C GLY A 156 24.61 -2.79 -18.20
N TRP A 157 25.68 -2.11 -17.76
CA TRP A 157 25.59 -0.84 -17.04
C TRP A 157 25.07 0.29 -17.95
N LEU A 158 24.09 1.03 -17.44
CA LEU A 158 23.50 2.17 -18.11
C LEU A 158 23.74 3.44 -17.27
N SER A 159 23.81 4.59 -17.93
CA SER A 159 23.84 5.88 -17.24
C SER A 159 22.40 6.33 -16.94
N SER A 160 22.07 6.54 -15.66
CA SER A 160 20.82 7.17 -15.26
C SER A 160 20.83 8.70 -15.49
N GLY A 161 22.01 9.31 -15.53
CA GLY A 161 22.15 10.78 -15.59
C GLY A 161 21.96 11.48 -14.25
N THR A 162 21.93 10.73 -13.14
CA THR A 162 21.87 11.26 -11.77
C THR A 162 22.77 10.45 -10.84
N THR A 163 23.09 11.01 -9.68
CA THR A 163 23.71 10.30 -8.55
C THR A 163 22.73 10.07 -7.41
N GLU A 164 21.47 10.47 -7.59
CA GLU A 164 20.40 10.30 -6.60
C GLU A 164 19.82 8.88 -6.66
N ASP A 165 19.41 8.35 -5.52
CA ASP A 165 18.75 7.04 -5.46
C ASP A 165 17.49 7.02 -6.32
N LEU A 166 17.36 5.96 -7.11
CA LEU A 166 16.16 5.69 -7.91
C LEU A 166 15.20 4.81 -7.09
N TYR A 167 13.89 5.04 -7.20
CA TYR A 167 12.84 4.29 -6.51
C TYR A 167 11.74 3.78 -7.41
N ALA A 168 11.61 4.30 -8.63
CA ALA A 168 10.60 3.82 -9.55
C ALA A 168 11.02 3.97 -11.01
N PHE A 169 10.46 3.10 -11.85
CA PHE A 169 10.53 3.20 -13.30
C PHE A 169 9.12 3.35 -13.86
N ALA A 170 8.99 4.13 -14.93
CA ALA A 170 7.80 4.16 -15.75
C ALA A 170 8.18 3.93 -17.21
N GLY A 171 7.30 3.29 -17.96
CA GLY A 171 7.55 3.02 -19.36
C GLY A 171 6.41 2.33 -20.08
N HIS A 172 6.41 2.46 -21.39
CA HIS A 172 5.44 1.86 -22.29
C HIS A 172 5.68 0.36 -22.46
N ARG A 173 4.58 -0.40 -22.60
CA ARG A 173 4.64 -1.85 -22.81
C ARG A 173 5.21 -2.30 -24.17
N CYS A 174 5.57 -1.36 -25.05
CA CYS A 174 6.13 -1.68 -26.37
C CYS A 174 7.65 -1.43 -26.46
N ARG A 175 8.32 -1.11 -25.35
CA ARG A 175 9.74 -0.77 -25.32
C ARG A 175 10.55 -1.75 -24.48
N THR A 176 11.84 -1.85 -24.82
CA THR A 176 12.83 -2.71 -24.16
C THR A 176 13.50 -2.06 -22.94
N LEU A 177 13.34 -0.73 -22.78
CA LEU A 177 13.84 0.07 -21.66
C LEU A 177 12.68 0.90 -21.09
N PRO A 178 12.71 1.26 -19.79
CA PRO A 178 11.77 2.23 -19.22
C PRO A 178 11.98 3.59 -19.88
N ASP A 179 10.90 4.35 -20.01
CA ASP A 179 10.93 5.71 -20.54
C ASP A 179 11.49 6.68 -19.51
N TRP A 180 11.13 6.50 -18.22
CA TRP A 180 11.63 7.32 -17.11
C TRP A 180 12.06 6.50 -15.90
N ALA A 181 13.04 7.05 -15.19
CA ALA A 181 13.40 6.67 -13.84
C ALA A 181 13.15 7.84 -12.89
N PHE A 182 12.65 7.54 -11.69
CA PHE A 182 12.27 8.50 -10.67
C PHE A 182 13.05 8.24 -9.38
N GLY A 183 13.44 9.30 -8.68
CA GLY A 183 14.30 9.19 -7.52
C GLY A 183 14.19 10.34 -6.50
N ASN A 184 15.18 10.41 -5.62
CA ASN A 184 15.32 11.50 -4.65
C ASN A 184 15.51 12.86 -5.32
N ASN A 185 15.26 13.94 -4.57
CA ASN A 185 15.50 15.32 -4.99
C ASN A 185 14.85 15.69 -6.35
N GLY A 186 13.62 15.21 -6.56
CA GLY A 186 12.83 15.50 -7.75
C GLY A 186 13.39 14.86 -9.02
N THR A 187 14.29 13.89 -8.88
CA THR A 187 14.93 13.23 -10.02
C THR A 187 13.87 12.54 -10.88
N CYS A 188 13.82 12.95 -12.15
CA CYS A 188 13.10 12.30 -13.23
C CYS A 188 14.01 12.31 -14.46
N THR A 189 14.52 11.15 -14.85
CA THR A 189 15.48 11.02 -15.95
C THR A 189 14.88 10.20 -17.07
N GLY A 190 14.88 10.73 -18.30
CA GLY A 190 14.37 10.02 -19.47
C GLY A 190 15.41 9.26 -20.25
N ASN A 191 15.03 8.07 -20.70
CA ASN A 191 15.73 7.43 -21.81
C ASN A 191 15.35 8.15 -23.10
N TYR A 192 16.30 8.30 -24.02
CA TYR A 192 16.17 8.97 -25.32
C TYR A 192 16.34 10.50 -25.32
N SER A 193 17.20 10.94 -26.24
CA SER A 193 17.45 12.33 -26.62
C SER A 193 16.17 12.98 -27.15
N GLY A 194 15.37 13.53 -26.25
CA GLY A 194 14.10 14.18 -26.59
C GLY A 194 13.15 14.36 -25.41
N TYR A 195 13.29 13.58 -24.34
CA TYR A 195 12.53 13.81 -23.12
C TYR A 195 13.30 14.74 -22.17
N PRO A 196 12.63 15.76 -21.59
CA PRO A 196 13.25 16.59 -20.59
C PRO A 196 13.54 15.78 -19.33
N SER A 197 14.80 15.82 -18.88
CA SER A 197 15.19 15.35 -17.55
C SER A 197 14.99 16.49 -16.55
N TYR A 198 14.38 16.18 -15.41
CA TYR A 198 14.19 17.12 -14.31
C TYR A 198 15.04 16.66 -13.13
N SER A 199 15.83 17.58 -12.58
CA SER A 199 16.63 17.36 -11.38
C SER A 199 16.61 18.63 -10.52
N GLY A 200 16.75 18.48 -9.21
CA GLY A 200 16.80 19.62 -8.28
C GLY A 200 15.45 20.08 -7.73
N GLY A 201 14.42 19.24 -7.78
CA GLY A 201 13.18 19.46 -7.04
C GLY A 201 13.34 19.07 -5.57
N ASN A 202 12.67 19.74 -4.64
CA ASN A 202 12.74 19.39 -3.20
C ASN A 202 11.81 18.22 -2.80
N THR A 203 11.38 17.42 -3.79
CA THR A 203 10.34 16.39 -3.66
C THR A 203 10.89 15.05 -4.07
N ALA A 204 10.98 14.12 -3.14
CA ALA A 204 11.47 12.78 -3.43
C ALA A 204 10.34 11.93 -4.05
N PHE A 205 10.56 11.36 -5.23
CA PHE A 205 9.63 10.40 -5.83
C PHE A 205 9.84 9.02 -5.21
N ARG A 206 8.75 8.30 -4.97
CA ARG A 206 8.78 6.97 -4.35
C ARG A 206 8.05 5.93 -5.18
N GLY A 207 7.04 6.35 -5.93
CA GLY A 207 6.29 5.48 -6.84
C GLY A 207 6.10 6.12 -8.20
N ALA A 208 6.07 5.29 -9.24
CA ALA A 208 5.64 5.69 -10.57
C ALA A 208 4.97 4.51 -11.25
N THR A 209 3.96 4.79 -12.07
CA THR A 209 3.16 3.74 -12.69
C THR A 209 3.74 3.28 -14.03
N LYS A 210 3.65 1.97 -14.27
CA LYS A 210 3.84 1.36 -15.59
C LYS A 210 2.57 1.56 -16.41
N VAL A 211 2.66 2.35 -17.48
CA VAL A 211 1.49 2.67 -18.31
C VAL A 211 1.35 1.68 -19.46
N ALA A 212 0.11 1.32 -19.76
CA ALA A 212 -0.21 0.55 -20.96
C ALA A 212 0.06 1.36 -22.24
N SER A 213 0.32 0.67 -23.34
CA SER A 213 0.47 1.33 -24.64
C SER A 213 -0.78 2.16 -24.99
N GLY A 214 -0.61 3.39 -25.48
CA GLY A 214 -1.74 4.13 -26.08
C GLY A 214 -1.88 5.63 -25.77
N GLY A 215 -0.84 6.33 -25.30
CA GLY A 215 -0.92 7.78 -25.06
C GLY A 215 -1.50 8.18 -23.70
N LEU A 216 -1.72 7.22 -22.81
CA LEU A 216 -2.10 7.47 -21.43
C LEU A 216 -0.98 8.20 -20.66
N PRO A 217 -1.35 9.06 -19.70
CA PRO A 217 -0.37 9.72 -18.86
C PRO A 217 0.33 8.73 -17.95
N ILE A 218 1.62 8.97 -17.74
CA ILE A 218 2.31 8.41 -16.59
C ILE A 218 1.99 9.28 -15.38
N VAL A 219 1.72 8.63 -14.27
CA VAL A 219 1.57 9.24 -12.96
C VAL A 219 2.77 8.83 -12.10
N ALA A 220 3.41 9.82 -11.49
CA ALA A 220 4.44 9.64 -10.47
C ALA A 220 3.95 10.24 -9.16
N CYS A 221 4.29 9.62 -8.04
CA CYS A 221 3.92 10.05 -6.70
C CYS A 221 5.12 10.07 -5.76
N GLY A 222 5.03 10.86 -4.69
CA GLY A 222 6.15 10.98 -3.76
C GLY A 222 5.85 11.77 -2.50
N ALA A 223 6.91 12.35 -1.94
CA ALA A 223 6.90 13.04 -0.66
C ALA A 223 5.93 14.23 -0.64
N LYS A 224 5.36 14.51 0.55
CA LYS A 224 4.46 15.66 0.80
C LYS A 224 3.23 15.68 -0.11
N GLY A 225 2.67 14.51 -0.41
CA GLY A 225 1.49 14.37 -1.27
C GLY A 225 1.73 14.72 -2.73
N ALA A 226 2.98 14.71 -3.18
CA ALA A 226 3.30 15.06 -4.56
C ALA A 226 2.69 14.04 -5.53
N ILE A 227 1.92 14.54 -6.50
CA ILE A 227 1.46 13.79 -7.66
C ILE A 227 1.86 14.58 -8.90
N TYR A 228 2.46 13.90 -9.86
CA TYR A 228 2.84 14.46 -11.13
C TYR A 228 2.26 13.63 -12.26
N ARG A 229 1.70 14.33 -13.24
CA ARG A 229 1.14 13.76 -14.45
C ARG A 229 2.01 14.16 -15.62
N ILE A 230 2.35 13.18 -16.44
CA ILE A 230 3.23 13.39 -17.58
C ILE A 230 2.53 12.86 -18.82
N ASN A 231 2.04 13.81 -19.62
CA ASN A 231 1.27 13.55 -20.83
C ASN A 231 2.22 13.63 -22.02
N HIS A 232 2.51 12.57 -22.74
CA HIS A 232 3.31 12.71 -23.95
C HIS A 232 2.59 13.58 -25.00
N PRO A 233 3.24 14.56 -25.66
CA PRO A 233 4.65 14.97 -25.57
C PRO A 233 4.93 16.14 -24.59
N HIS A 234 3.93 16.55 -23.80
CA HIS A 234 3.97 17.68 -22.87
C HIS A 234 4.83 17.43 -21.63
N PRO A 235 5.36 18.51 -21.01
CA PRO A 235 6.16 18.41 -19.80
C PRO A 235 5.36 17.90 -18.60
N MET A 236 6.10 17.43 -17.60
CA MET A 236 5.57 16.99 -16.32
C MET A 236 4.84 18.12 -15.60
N SER A 237 3.64 17.83 -15.09
CA SER A 237 2.77 18.80 -14.41
C SER A 237 2.37 18.28 -13.04
N SER A 238 2.48 19.11 -12.01
CA SER A 238 2.00 18.77 -10.66
C SER A 238 0.48 18.81 -10.60
N VAL A 239 -0.10 17.86 -9.89
CA VAL A 239 -1.55 17.78 -9.61
C VAL A 239 -1.76 17.75 -8.11
N SER A 240 -2.78 18.45 -7.61
CA SER A 240 -3.12 18.40 -6.18
C SER A 240 -3.64 17.00 -5.82
N SER A 241 -3.07 16.43 -4.75
CA SER A 241 -3.52 15.16 -4.17
C SER A 241 -4.56 15.33 -3.07
N GLY A 242 -4.71 16.56 -2.53
CA GLY A 242 -5.54 16.84 -1.36
C GLY A 242 -4.93 16.38 -0.02
N THR A 243 -3.68 15.94 0.00
CA THR A 243 -3.00 15.48 1.23
C THR A 243 -1.54 15.95 1.27
N THR A 244 -0.94 15.95 2.47
CA THR A 244 0.50 16.11 2.67
C THR A 244 1.19 14.81 3.05
N ALA A 245 0.45 13.70 3.13
CA ALA A 245 1.00 12.37 3.38
C ALA A 245 2.01 11.97 2.30
N ASN A 246 3.06 11.23 2.66
CA ASN A 246 3.98 10.70 1.67
C ASN A 246 3.28 9.59 0.87
N LEU A 247 3.40 9.63 -0.45
CA LEU A 247 2.85 8.62 -1.35
C LEU A 247 3.99 7.72 -1.84
N TYR A 248 3.84 6.41 -1.70
CA TYR A 248 4.91 5.42 -1.89
C TYR A 248 4.79 4.63 -3.19
N ALA A 249 3.58 4.30 -3.62
CA ALA A 249 3.37 3.55 -4.85
C ALA A 249 2.12 4.03 -5.60
N VAL A 250 2.09 3.79 -6.91
CA VAL A 250 0.94 4.09 -7.76
C VAL A 250 0.75 3.00 -8.80
N ALA A 251 -0.47 2.51 -8.94
CA ALA A 251 -0.87 1.51 -9.91
C ALA A 251 -1.94 2.05 -10.86
N TYR A 252 -2.01 1.45 -12.04
CA TYR A 252 -3.04 1.70 -13.05
C TYR A 252 -3.97 0.49 -13.16
N SER A 253 -5.26 0.71 -13.02
CA SER A 253 -6.33 -0.29 -13.19
C SER A 253 -7.36 0.21 -14.21
N ALA A 254 -8.36 -0.60 -14.52
CA ALA A 254 -9.60 -0.08 -15.09
C ALA A 254 -10.81 -0.73 -14.43
N ASP A 255 -11.89 0.01 -14.29
CA ASP A 255 -13.11 -0.50 -13.69
C ASP A 255 -13.96 -1.32 -14.67
N CYS A 256 -15.10 -1.84 -14.20
CA CYS A 256 -16.01 -2.66 -15.00
C CYS A 256 -16.69 -1.90 -16.16
N ASN A 257 -16.57 -0.56 -16.20
CA ASN A 257 -17.03 0.30 -17.28
C ASN A 257 -15.89 0.67 -18.26
N SER A 258 -14.69 0.11 -18.07
CA SER A 258 -13.46 0.50 -18.77
C SER A 258 -13.02 1.94 -18.48
N GLU A 259 -13.45 2.54 -17.36
CA GLU A 259 -12.88 3.80 -16.91
C GLU A 259 -11.50 3.56 -16.31
N GLU A 260 -10.56 4.40 -16.72
CA GLU A 260 -9.14 4.28 -16.43
C GLU A 260 -8.85 4.80 -15.01
N VAL A 261 -8.46 3.90 -14.11
CA VAL A 261 -8.32 4.18 -12.68
C VAL A 261 -6.85 4.23 -12.29
N TYR A 262 -6.45 5.27 -11.55
CA TYR A 262 -5.18 5.26 -10.84
C TYR A 262 -5.43 5.18 -9.34
N ILE A 263 -4.64 4.34 -8.67
CA ILE A 263 -4.62 4.21 -7.21
C ILE A 263 -3.21 4.53 -6.73
N THR A 264 -3.09 5.44 -5.76
CA THR A 264 -1.83 5.67 -5.04
C THR A 264 -2.03 5.47 -3.55
N VAL A 265 -0.97 4.93 -2.92
CA VAL A 265 -0.98 4.55 -1.50
C VAL A 265 0.16 5.22 -0.76
N GLY A 266 -0.01 5.44 0.53
CA GLY A 266 0.91 6.28 1.31
C GLY A 266 0.94 6.05 2.81
N SER A 267 1.59 6.99 3.50
CA SER A 267 1.66 7.04 4.96
C SER A 267 0.27 7.18 5.59
N SER A 268 0.13 6.78 6.85
CA SER A 268 -1.11 6.93 7.62
C SER A 268 -2.33 6.24 6.98
N GLY A 269 -2.12 5.13 6.27
CA GLY A 269 -3.20 4.41 5.59
C GLY A 269 -3.80 5.12 4.39
N THR A 270 -3.10 6.13 3.84
CA THR A 270 -3.60 6.95 2.74
C THR A 270 -3.81 6.10 1.49
N ILE A 271 -5.04 6.12 0.95
CA ILE A 271 -5.35 5.64 -0.41
C ILE A 271 -6.03 6.78 -1.15
N LEU A 272 -5.51 7.14 -2.33
CA LEU A 272 -6.15 8.08 -3.23
C LEU A 272 -6.49 7.38 -4.55
N ARG A 273 -7.65 7.73 -5.10
CA ARG A 273 -8.20 7.19 -6.34
C ARG A 273 -8.51 8.29 -7.34
N SER A 274 -8.13 8.09 -8.60
CA SER A 274 -8.48 8.93 -9.74
C SER A 274 -9.17 8.12 -10.83
N THR A 275 -10.24 8.65 -11.41
CA THR A 275 -10.98 8.07 -12.56
C THR A 275 -10.91 8.93 -13.81
N ASN A 276 -10.12 10.01 -13.76
CA ASN A 276 -9.96 10.96 -14.85
C ASN A 276 -8.49 11.12 -15.21
N LEU A 277 -7.80 9.98 -15.30
CA LEU A 277 -6.42 9.88 -15.76
C LEU A 277 -5.40 10.59 -14.86
N GLY A 278 -5.68 10.70 -13.56
CA GLY A 278 -4.81 11.42 -12.63
C GLY A 278 -4.97 12.93 -12.68
N VAL A 279 -6.03 13.47 -13.29
CA VAL A 279 -6.34 14.92 -13.27
C VAL A 279 -6.83 15.37 -11.90
N SER A 280 -7.62 14.56 -11.21
CA SER A 280 -8.05 14.81 -9.83
C SER A 280 -8.09 13.51 -9.02
N TRP A 281 -7.97 13.65 -7.72
CA TRP A 281 -7.83 12.54 -6.77
C TRP A 281 -8.80 12.70 -5.62
N ASN A 282 -9.39 11.58 -5.19
CA ASN A 282 -10.25 11.51 -4.03
C ASN A 282 -9.68 10.48 -3.04
N SER A 283 -9.76 10.76 -1.74
CA SER A 283 -9.41 9.80 -0.70
C SER A 283 -10.41 8.66 -0.63
N VAL A 284 -9.93 7.43 -0.43
CA VAL A 284 -10.75 6.25 -0.17
C VAL A 284 -10.34 5.65 1.17
N PHE A 285 -11.31 5.24 1.98
CA PHE A 285 -11.04 4.64 3.28
C PHE A 285 -10.36 3.26 3.12
N SER A 286 -9.21 3.09 3.75
CA SER A 286 -8.39 1.88 3.68
C SER A 286 -8.67 0.87 4.78
N GLY A 287 -9.34 1.28 5.87
CA GLY A 287 -9.54 0.44 7.05
C GLY A 287 -8.34 0.37 8.01
N THR A 288 -7.26 1.13 7.76
CA THR A 288 -6.04 1.13 8.59
C THR A 288 -5.40 2.51 8.62
N THR A 289 -4.60 2.78 9.66
CA THR A 289 -3.73 3.97 9.75
C THR A 289 -2.26 3.62 9.50
N ARG A 290 -1.95 2.36 9.18
CA ARG A 290 -0.56 1.94 8.95
C ARG A 290 -0.09 2.38 7.58
N GLN A 291 1.23 2.53 7.46
CA GLN A 291 1.85 2.86 6.19
C GLN A 291 1.59 1.76 5.14
N LEU A 292 1.23 2.18 3.93
CA LEU A 292 1.02 1.34 2.76
C LEU A 292 2.16 1.58 1.78
N ASN A 293 2.91 0.54 1.43
CA ASN A 293 4.17 0.64 0.70
C ASN A 293 4.01 0.30 -0.78
N GLY A 294 3.26 -0.76 -1.10
CA GLY A 294 3.12 -1.28 -2.46
C GLY A 294 1.66 -1.36 -2.91
N VAL A 295 1.42 -1.16 -4.21
CA VAL A 295 0.11 -1.38 -4.84
C VAL A 295 0.28 -2.00 -6.23
N SER A 296 -0.54 -3.00 -6.56
CA SER A 296 -0.53 -3.65 -7.87
C SER A 296 -1.92 -4.04 -8.35
N SER A 297 -2.11 -3.90 -9.65
CA SER A 297 -3.28 -4.33 -10.42
C SER A 297 -2.81 -5.13 -11.63
N TRP A 298 -3.55 -6.19 -11.99
CA TRP A 298 -3.17 -7.03 -13.12
C TRP A 298 -3.87 -6.61 -14.41
N GLY A 299 -3.16 -5.90 -15.28
CA GLY A 299 -3.68 -5.54 -16.59
C GLY A 299 -4.55 -4.27 -16.56
N THR A 300 -5.22 -3.99 -17.68
CA THR A 300 -5.85 -2.69 -17.95
C THR A 300 -7.37 -2.75 -17.97
N ALA A 301 -7.95 -3.85 -17.51
CA ALA A 301 -9.38 -4.13 -17.54
C ALA A 301 -9.79 -4.97 -16.31
N THR A 302 -9.13 -4.72 -15.17
CA THR A 302 -9.38 -5.46 -13.94
C THR A 302 -9.70 -4.50 -12.80
N THR A 303 -10.71 -4.87 -12.04
CA THR A 303 -11.06 -4.23 -10.77
C THR A 303 -10.26 -4.79 -9.59
N ASP A 304 -9.37 -5.75 -9.86
CA ASP A 304 -8.60 -6.53 -8.89
C ASP A 304 -7.29 -5.83 -8.52
N ILE A 305 -7.21 -5.33 -7.29
CA ILE A 305 -6.08 -4.52 -6.81
C ILE A 305 -5.64 -5.01 -5.43
N TYR A 306 -4.33 -5.17 -5.27
CA TYR A 306 -3.69 -5.52 -4.00
C TYR A 306 -2.85 -4.37 -3.49
N VAL A 307 -2.91 -4.12 -2.18
CA VAL A 307 -2.08 -3.15 -1.46
C VAL A 307 -1.41 -3.85 -0.29
N VAL A 308 -0.14 -3.53 -0.05
CA VAL A 308 0.62 -4.11 1.07
C VAL A 308 1.29 -3.01 1.90
N GLY A 309 1.54 -3.28 3.18
CA GLY A 309 2.11 -2.28 4.08
C GLY A 309 2.66 -2.86 5.39
N ASN A 310 2.92 -1.96 6.34
CA ASN A 310 3.66 -2.30 7.56
C ASN A 310 2.87 -3.22 8.50
N SER A 311 3.59 -4.18 9.08
CA SER A 311 3.16 -4.94 10.26
C SER A 311 3.11 -4.06 11.52
N ASN A 312 2.41 -4.56 12.55
CA ASN A 312 2.51 -3.99 13.88
C ASN A 312 3.88 -4.40 14.41
N THR A 313 4.77 -3.44 14.66
CA THR A 313 6.09 -3.69 15.24
C THR A 313 6.07 -4.15 16.69
N SER A 314 4.91 -4.32 17.32
CA SER A 314 4.77 -4.75 18.70
C SER A 314 4.87 -6.28 18.86
N CYS A 315 6.06 -6.83 18.57
CA CYS A 315 6.49 -8.11 19.15
C CYS A 315 6.94 -7.87 20.61
N GLY A 316 5.95 -7.74 21.48
CA GLY A 316 6.08 -7.84 22.93
C GLY A 316 4.72 -8.25 23.47
N ILE A 317 4.67 -9.09 24.49
CA ILE A 317 3.44 -9.27 25.29
C ILE A 317 3.19 -7.94 25.99
N GLY A 318 2.57 -7.03 25.27
CA GLY A 318 2.04 -5.77 25.77
C GLY A 318 0.54 -5.90 25.75
N ILE A 319 -0.07 -5.80 26.92
CA ILE A 319 -1.46 -5.37 27.01
C ILE A 319 -1.53 -4.09 26.18
N ILE A 320 -2.29 -4.14 25.07
CA ILE A 320 -2.48 -3.00 24.17
C ILE A 320 -3.05 -1.86 25.01
N SER A 321 -2.22 -0.87 25.33
CA SER A 321 -2.64 0.43 25.79
C SER A 321 -2.40 1.36 24.60
N ASP A 322 -3.47 1.59 23.84
CA ASP A 322 -3.43 2.39 22.62
C ASP A 322 -4.05 3.76 22.94
N GLU A 323 -3.23 4.69 23.43
CA GLU A 323 -3.58 6.12 23.41
C GLU A 323 -3.39 6.63 21.98
N SER A 324 -4.36 6.36 21.10
CA SER A 324 -4.43 7.01 19.80
C SER A 324 -4.93 8.44 19.97
N THR A 325 -4.09 9.41 19.63
CA THR A 325 -4.47 10.82 19.53
C THR A 325 -4.44 11.23 18.06
N ASP A 326 -5.59 11.19 17.39
CA ASP A 326 -5.72 11.80 16.06
C ASP A 326 -5.62 13.32 16.19
N THR A 327 -4.68 13.94 15.47
CA THR A 327 -4.43 15.38 15.49
C THR A 327 -4.79 16.03 14.16
N HIS A 328 -6.04 16.48 14.05
CA HIS A 328 -6.43 17.56 13.15
C HIS A 328 -7.04 18.67 14.02
N SER A 329 -6.64 19.93 13.74
CA SER A 329 -7.22 21.20 14.23
C SER A 329 -8.19 21.11 15.42
N GLY A 330 -7.79 21.56 16.62
CA GLY A 330 -8.68 21.82 17.78
C GLY A 330 -9.47 20.64 18.40
N LEU A 331 -9.72 19.58 17.62
CA LEU A 331 -10.60 18.45 17.92
C LEU A 331 -9.75 17.18 18.05
N GLN A 332 -9.71 16.61 19.25
CA GLN A 332 -8.95 15.38 19.53
C GLN A 332 -9.88 14.37 20.18
N ALA A 333 -9.76 13.08 19.85
CA ALA A 333 -10.49 12.02 20.53
C ALA A 333 -9.54 10.98 21.11
N SER A 334 -9.89 10.47 22.28
CA SER A 334 -9.17 9.42 23.00
C SER A 334 -10.18 8.42 23.54
N ALA A 335 -10.07 7.17 23.09
CA ALA A 335 -10.94 6.08 23.51
C ALA A 335 -10.27 5.25 24.61
N THR A 336 -11.01 4.92 25.68
CA THR A 336 -10.55 3.95 26.68
C THR A 336 -11.03 2.55 26.29
N THR A 337 -10.09 1.66 25.98
CA THR A 337 -10.40 0.29 25.62
C THR A 337 -11.07 -0.46 26.77
N GLY A 338 -12.13 -1.20 26.47
CA GLY A 338 -12.80 -2.10 27.41
C GLY A 338 -14.05 -1.52 28.07
N THR A 339 -14.07 -0.24 28.40
CA THR A 339 -15.24 0.41 29.06
C THR A 339 -16.21 1.08 28.09
N GLY A 340 -15.83 1.23 26.82
CA GLY A 340 -16.64 1.97 25.85
C GLY A 340 -16.69 3.48 26.11
N MET A 341 -15.73 4.02 26.87
CA MET A 341 -15.63 5.46 27.09
C MET A 341 -14.84 6.13 25.98
N LEU A 342 -15.35 7.26 25.48
CA LEU A 342 -14.69 8.13 24.52
C LEU A 342 -14.61 9.55 25.11
N THR A 343 -13.41 10.12 25.11
CA THR A 343 -13.19 11.52 25.49
C THR A 343 -12.84 12.31 24.23
N VAL A 344 -13.56 13.40 23.99
CA VAL A 344 -13.32 14.30 22.86
C VAL A 344 -12.96 15.68 23.38
N ARG A 345 -11.77 16.18 23.06
CA ARG A 345 -11.37 17.57 23.26
C ARG A 345 -11.85 18.41 22.09
N ALA A 346 -12.50 19.53 22.35
CA ALA A 346 -12.94 20.48 21.33
C ALA A 346 -12.90 21.91 21.88
N GLU A 347 -12.62 22.89 21.02
CA GLU A 347 -12.66 24.32 21.37
C GLU A 347 -14.11 24.87 21.45
N ASN A 348 -15.03 24.25 20.71
CA ASN A 348 -16.45 24.61 20.67
C ASN A 348 -17.25 23.92 21.78
N SER A 349 -18.38 24.54 22.16
CA SER A 349 -19.15 24.15 23.35
C SER A 349 -19.89 22.81 23.24
N THR A 350 -20.08 22.26 22.04
CA THR A 350 -20.88 21.05 21.82
C THR A 350 -20.16 20.08 20.88
N VAL A 351 -20.12 18.81 21.27
CA VAL A 351 -19.57 17.70 20.48
C VAL A 351 -20.69 16.69 20.22
N THR A 352 -20.79 16.23 18.97
CA THR A 352 -21.67 15.14 18.56
C THR A 352 -20.82 13.94 18.17
N VAL A 353 -21.13 12.75 18.68
CA VAL A 353 -20.48 11.49 18.33
C VAL A 353 -21.51 10.52 17.77
N GLU A 354 -21.26 10.05 16.55
CA GLU A 354 -21.99 8.95 15.93
C GLU A 354 -21.16 7.69 16.00
N LEU A 355 -21.80 6.55 16.30
CA LEU A 355 -21.16 5.25 16.38
C LEU A 355 -21.73 4.33 15.29
N PHE A 356 -20.86 3.62 14.58
CA PHE A 356 -21.20 2.72 13.49
C PHE A 356 -20.65 1.32 13.77
N ASP A 357 -21.43 0.29 13.43
CA ASP A 357 -20.92 -1.09 13.41
C ASP A 357 -20.03 -1.33 12.18
N MET A 358 -19.38 -2.51 12.14
CA MET A 358 -18.50 -2.90 11.03
C MET A 358 -19.22 -3.09 9.68
N SER A 359 -20.56 -3.07 9.65
CA SER A 359 -21.35 -3.06 8.42
C SER A 359 -21.68 -1.65 7.92
N GLY A 360 -21.23 -0.61 8.64
CA GLY A 360 -21.50 0.79 8.33
C GLY A 360 -22.87 1.28 8.82
N ARG A 361 -23.60 0.47 9.59
CA ARG A 361 -24.88 0.89 10.17
C ARG A 361 -24.63 1.71 11.43
N ARG A 362 -25.25 2.90 11.51
CA ARG A 362 -25.23 3.72 12.73
C ARG A 362 -25.98 3.00 13.86
N VAL A 363 -25.27 2.73 14.95
CA VAL A 363 -25.77 2.04 16.14
C VAL A 363 -26.04 3.00 17.30
N GLU A 364 -25.34 4.14 17.37
CA GLU A 364 -25.56 5.14 18.41
C GLU A 364 -25.28 6.56 17.89
N ASN A 365 -25.89 7.56 18.52
CA ASN A 365 -25.67 8.98 18.25
C ASN A 365 -25.87 9.74 19.56
N SER A 366 -24.83 10.41 20.02
CA SER A 366 -24.78 11.05 21.34
C SER A 366 -24.21 12.45 21.20
N GLN A 367 -24.72 13.38 22.01
CA GLN A 367 -24.25 14.76 22.01
C GLN A 367 -23.97 15.19 23.45
N ALA A 368 -22.85 15.87 23.66
CA ALA A 368 -22.44 16.37 24.96
C ALA A 368 -21.83 17.77 24.84
N SER A 369 -22.01 18.59 25.87
CA SER A 369 -21.31 19.87 25.99
C SER A 369 -19.91 19.66 26.56
N THR A 370 -18.96 20.50 26.18
CA THR A 370 -17.60 20.42 26.71
C THR A 370 -17.49 21.06 28.10
N GLU A 371 -16.89 20.34 29.05
CA GLU A 371 -16.44 20.86 30.34
C GLU A 371 -14.91 20.97 30.32
N ALA A 372 -14.36 22.16 30.61
CA ALA A 372 -12.91 22.42 30.53
C ALA A 372 -12.25 22.00 29.19
N GLY A 373 -12.98 22.15 28.08
CA GLY A 373 -12.51 21.79 26.73
C GLY A 373 -12.60 20.29 26.40
N GLN A 374 -13.31 19.49 27.20
CA GLN A 374 -13.49 18.05 27.00
C GLN A 374 -14.95 17.62 27.13
N ALA A 375 -15.39 16.68 26.29
CA ALA A 375 -16.66 16.00 26.37
C ALA A 375 -16.43 14.49 26.56
N HIS A 376 -17.19 13.86 27.45
CA HIS A 376 -17.08 12.43 27.75
C HIS A 376 -18.34 11.71 27.29
N PHE A 377 -18.16 10.57 26.63
CA PHE A 377 -19.22 9.72 26.11
C PHE A 377 -19.06 8.30 26.62
N SER A 378 -20.17 7.68 26.96
CA SER A 378 -20.25 6.27 27.35
C SER A 378 -21.37 5.61 26.54
N PHE A 379 -21.01 4.57 25.80
CA PHE A 379 -21.91 3.92 24.84
C PHE A 379 -22.44 2.60 25.41
N SER A 380 -23.74 2.36 25.25
CA SER A 380 -24.42 1.13 25.74
C SER A 380 -24.70 0.16 24.58
N VAL A 381 -23.65 -0.22 23.86
CA VAL A 381 -23.71 -1.16 22.72
C VAL A 381 -23.08 -2.52 23.08
N PRO A 382 -23.43 -3.61 22.36
CA PRO A 382 -22.83 -4.92 22.57
C PRO A 382 -21.29 -4.91 22.49
N ARG A 383 -20.66 -5.98 23.01
CA ARG A 383 -19.21 -6.16 22.86
C ARG A 383 -18.85 -6.27 21.37
N GLY A 384 -17.85 -5.51 20.95
CA GLY A 384 -17.49 -5.44 19.55
C GLY A 384 -16.53 -4.29 19.22
N ILE A 385 -16.24 -4.19 17.93
CA ILE A 385 -15.46 -3.10 17.34
C ILE A 385 -16.44 -2.17 16.64
N TYR A 386 -16.29 -0.88 16.90
CA TYR A 386 -17.11 0.18 16.34
C TYR A 386 -16.23 1.27 15.73
N VAL A 387 -16.76 1.96 14.73
CA VAL A 387 -16.18 3.20 14.20
C VAL A 387 -16.97 4.36 14.79
N TYR A 388 -16.29 5.34 15.36
CA TYR A 388 -16.93 6.58 15.79
C TYR A 388 -16.61 7.72 14.81
N GLN A 389 -17.53 8.65 14.68
CA GLN A 389 -17.36 9.94 14.00
C GLN A 389 -17.73 11.04 14.99
N ALA A 390 -16.75 11.80 15.46
CA ALA A 390 -16.94 12.92 16.37
C ALA A 390 -16.89 14.24 15.58
N SER A 391 -17.83 15.15 15.86
CA SER A 391 -17.93 16.43 15.19
C SER A 391 -18.16 17.56 16.18
N SER A 392 -17.58 18.73 15.89
CA SER A 392 -17.79 19.95 16.65
C SER A 392 -17.76 21.16 15.71
N GLY A 393 -18.89 21.84 15.54
CA GLY A 393 -19.04 22.85 14.49
C GLY A 393 -18.89 22.25 13.09
N ALA A 394 -17.92 22.74 12.31
CA ALA A 394 -17.61 22.24 10.96
C ALA A 394 -16.50 21.17 10.96
N GLU A 395 -15.87 20.91 12.11
CA GLU A 395 -14.78 19.94 12.23
C GLU A 395 -15.30 18.55 12.52
N THR A 396 -14.62 17.54 11.99
CA THR A 396 -15.00 16.12 12.15
C THR A 396 -13.75 15.26 12.18
N ILE A 397 -13.70 14.31 13.12
CA ILE A 397 -12.69 13.26 13.23
C ILE A 397 -13.38 11.90 13.34
N SER A 398 -12.69 10.84 12.92
CA SER A 398 -13.20 9.48 13.01
C SER A 398 -12.14 8.56 13.57
N GLY A 399 -12.55 7.54 14.32
CA GLY A 399 -11.62 6.58 14.90
C GLY A 399 -12.29 5.27 15.30
N LYS A 400 -11.53 4.42 15.98
CA LYS A 400 -11.97 3.09 16.42
C LYS A 400 -12.31 3.08 17.91
N LEU A 401 -13.42 2.44 18.27
CA LEU A 401 -13.80 2.15 19.66
C LEU A 401 -13.93 0.63 19.85
N VAL A 402 -13.31 0.10 20.90
CA VAL A 402 -13.37 -1.33 21.25
C VAL A 402 -14.01 -1.51 22.63
N ILE A 403 -15.11 -2.26 22.65
CA ILE A 403 -15.89 -2.55 23.86
C ILE A 403 -15.73 -4.04 24.19
N SER A 404 -15.09 -4.34 25.32
CA SER A 404 -14.69 -5.71 25.67
C SER A 404 -15.08 -6.16 27.08
N GLN A 405 -15.72 -5.32 27.90
CA GLN A 405 -16.17 -5.71 29.25
C GLN A 405 -17.54 -6.34 29.30
#